data_AF-A0A1H8M948-F1
#
_entry.id   AF-A0A1H8M948-F1
#
_cell.length_a   1.000
_cell.length_b   1.000
_cell.length_c   1.000
_cell.angle_alpha   90.00
_cell.angle_beta   90.00
_cell.angle_gamma   90.00
#
_symmetry.space_group_name_H-M   'P 1'
#
loop_
_entity.id
_entity.type
_entity.pdbx_description
1 polymer ?
#
loop_
_entity_poly.entity_id
_entity_poly.type
_entity_poly.pdbx_seq_one_letter_code
_entity_poly.pdbx_strand_id
1 'polypeptide(L)'
;MPIAAQSTKSSPWHAGEIALHEKVGVAKRMDEVGRRVLRDHLIDQHRQFYAQLPFIVLGTADADGNAWATLRANRPGFLESPDIHTLSVRLPREHLDPADAGTDDGKAIAMLGIELHTRRRNRLNGTVHRTEQDGFDVRVGQSYGNCPQYIQLRDFDFVRDPMQRSGYDPVHFDSLDGRPAEMIAKADTFFVASYVDREDGERQIDVSHRGGRPGFVRIGEDGVLTIPDFAGNLFFNTLGNILANPRAGLVFADFENGDLLQLTGDAQVILESPEIAAFQGAERLWRFRPTQIVYRQEASPLRWRSRTDGPSPNSLMTGSWNEAAARLRATAVAKSWRPFRVARIVQESASVRSFYLEPTDAGGIIPHVSGQHLPVRIDVEGSEVPAVRTYTISSAPSDGTYRISVKREGFVSTRLHDAIREGDIIEARAPAGAFTINATERRPAVLLAAGIGITPLLAMLRHVVYEACAPAGYDRRGWSTPHIASRSVHSIPSCRHSRRHPVASSGWSVCSAIPPIPSLAKTTNSRGAST
;
A
#
# COMPACT_ATOMS: atom_id res chain seq x y z
N MET A 1 -11.87 31.13 46.38
CA MET A 1 -12.65 29.92 46.02
C MET A 1 -11.69 28.88 45.52
N PRO A 2 -11.66 27.68 46.10
CA PRO A 2 -10.68 26.67 45.73
C PRO A 2 -10.99 26.13 44.32
N ILE A 3 -9.92 25.93 43.56
CA ILE A 3 -9.92 25.28 42.24
C ILE A 3 -10.51 23.88 42.44
N ALA A 4 -11.68 23.63 41.85
CA ALA A 4 -12.26 22.31 41.82
C ALA A 4 -11.25 21.35 41.19
N ALA A 5 -10.84 20.34 41.97
CA ALA A 5 -10.05 19.23 41.46
C ALA A 5 -10.80 18.63 40.27
N GLN A 6 -10.22 18.74 39.07
CA GLN A 6 -10.67 17.98 37.92
C GLN A 6 -10.60 16.51 38.31
N SER A 7 -11.75 15.85 38.44
CA SER A 7 -11.79 14.41 38.66
C SER A 7 -11.02 13.76 37.51
N THR A 8 -9.92 13.07 37.83
CA THR A 8 -9.13 12.29 36.88
C THR A 8 -9.96 11.09 36.42
N LYS A 9 -10.93 11.32 35.52
CA LYS A 9 -11.60 10.22 34.81
C LYS A 9 -10.53 9.43 34.06
N SER A 10 -10.58 8.11 34.21
CA SER A 10 -9.78 7.16 33.44
C SER A 10 -9.84 7.50 31.95
N SER A 11 -8.78 7.16 31.21
CA SER A 11 -8.74 7.38 29.76
C SER A 11 -9.97 6.74 29.10
N PRO A 12 -10.58 7.37 28.08
CA PRO A 12 -11.71 6.75 27.39
C PRO A 12 -11.30 5.49 26.60
N TRP A 13 -10.01 5.36 26.33
CA TRP A 13 -9.38 4.23 25.64
C TRP A 13 -9.02 3.12 26.62
N HIS A 14 -9.07 1.88 26.16
CA HIS A 14 -8.62 0.73 26.96
C HIS A 14 -7.13 0.43 26.73
N ALA A 15 -6.55 -0.45 27.55
CA ALA A 15 -5.10 -0.71 27.59
C ALA A 15 -4.47 -1.07 26.22
N GLY A 16 -5.17 -1.85 25.39
CA GLY A 16 -4.68 -2.26 24.08
C GLY A 16 -4.61 -1.10 23.07
N GLU A 17 -5.56 -0.17 23.11
CA GLU A 17 -5.53 1.05 22.29
C GLU A 17 -4.40 1.98 22.75
N ILE A 18 -4.26 2.17 24.06
CA ILE A 18 -3.21 2.99 24.66
C ILE A 18 -1.83 2.47 24.26
N ALA A 19 -1.59 1.15 24.34
CA ALA A 19 -0.33 0.53 23.93
C ALA A 19 0.03 0.82 22.46
N LEU A 20 -0.96 0.81 21.56
CA LEU A 20 -0.76 1.20 20.16
C LEU A 20 -0.52 2.69 19.98
N HIS A 21 -1.22 3.55 20.74
CA HIS A 21 -0.98 4.98 20.72
C HIS A 21 0.42 5.33 21.20
N GLU A 22 0.94 4.65 22.21
CA GLU A 22 2.31 4.82 22.70
C GLU A 22 3.34 4.39 21.66
N LYS A 23 3.15 3.20 21.06
CA LYS A 23 4.05 2.68 20.02
C LYS A 23 4.19 3.62 18.82
N VAL A 24 3.12 4.33 18.44
CA VAL A 24 3.15 5.32 17.34
C VAL A 24 3.34 6.77 17.81
N GLY A 25 3.56 7.00 19.12
CA GLY A 25 3.90 8.31 19.68
C GLY A 25 2.76 9.33 19.73
N VAL A 26 1.51 8.89 19.83
CA VAL A 26 0.30 9.75 19.77
C VAL A 26 -0.61 9.68 21.00
N ALA A 27 -0.21 8.96 22.06
CA ALA A 27 -1.01 8.70 23.26
C ALA A 27 -1.68 9.95 23.85
N LYS A 28 -0.89 11.00 24.15
CA LYS A 28 -1.43 12.26 24.72
C LYS A 28 -2.47 12.90 23.80
N ARG A 29 -2.18 12.98 22.50
CA ARG A 29 -3.10 13.56 21.50
C ARG A 29 -4.39 12.75 21.39
N MET A 30 -4.29 11.42 21.44
CA MET A 30 -5.47 10.56 21.34
C MET A 30 -6.33 10.61 22.59
N ASP A 31 -5.77 10.75 23.80
CA ASP A 31 -6.57 10.96 25.01
C ASP A 31 -7.44 12.24 24.89
N GLU A 32 -6.85 13.36 24.47
CA GLU A 32 -7.57 14.62 24.25
C GLU A 32 -8.67 14.49 23.17
N VAL A 33 -8.37 13.79 22.06
CA VAL A 33 -9.35 13.54 20.99
C VAL A 33 -10.47 12.62 21.45
N GLY A 34 -10.15 11.54 22.16
CA GLY A 34 -11.12 10.57 22.66
C GLY A 34 -12.16 11.22 23.57
N ARG A 35 -11.72 12.06 24.52
CA ARG A 35 -12.60 12.80 25.43
C ARG A 35 -13.57 13.77 24.73
N ARG A 36 -13.24 14.21 23.51
CA ARG A 36 -14.06 15.13 22.71
C ARG A 36 -14.99 14.41 21.74
N VAL A 37 -14.53 13.29 21.17
CA VAL A 37 -15.21 12.62 20.06
C VAL A 37 -16.10 11.48 20.53
N LEU A 38 -15.71 10.75 21.56
CA LEU A 38 -16.48 9.64 22.10
C LEU A 38 -17.60 10.20 22.99
N ARG A 39 -18.85 9.84 22.66
CA ARG A 39 -20.04 10.30 23.37
C ARG A 39 -20.86 9.10 23.84
N ASP A 40 -21.49 9.22 24.99
CA ASP A 40 -22.45 8.27 25.56
C ASP A 40 -23.90 8.48 25.05
N HIS A 41 -24.06 9.25 23.99
CA HIS A 41 -25.35 9.60 23.41
C HIS A 41 -25.25 9.85 21.90
N LEU A 42 -26.39 9.77 21.24
CA LEU A 42 -26.60 10.09 19.85
C LEU A 42 -26.96 11.57 19.69
N ILE A 43 -26.18 12.28 18.87
CA ILE A 43 -26.54 13.61 18.39
C ILE A 43 -27.60 13.50 17.29
N ASP A 44 -28.40 14.55 17.08
CA ASP A 44 -29.51 14.52 16.10
C ASP A 44 -29.09 14.11 14.70
N GLN A 45 -27.89 14.53 14.25
CA GLN A 45 -27.34 14.10 12.96
C GLN A 45 -27.13 12.58 12.89
N HIS A 46 -26.70 11.92 13.96
CA HIS A 46 -26.54 10.47 14.01
C HIS A 46 -27.90 9.77 14.05
N ARG A 47 -28.86 10.32 14.81
CA ARG A 47 -30.23 9.78 14.92
C ARG A 47 -30.90 9.76 13.55
N GLN A 48 -30.84 10.87 12.82
CA GLN A 48 -31.32 10.96 11.44
C GLN A 48 -30.56 10.01 10.49
N PHE A 49 -29.24 9.91 10.65
CA PHE A 49 -28.41 9.03 9.83
C PHE A 49 -28.77 7.56 10.00
N TYR A 50 -29.03 7.07 11.21
CA TYR A 50 -29.41 5.66 11.42
C TYR A 50 -30.78 5.34 10.80
N ALA A 51 -31.76 6.25 10.93
CA ALA A 51 -33.11 6.04 10.41
C ALA A 51 -33.18 5.87 8.89
N GLN A 52 -32.25 6.45 8.12
CA GLN A 52 -32.23 6.33 6.67
C GLN A 52 -31.50 5.07 6.15
N LEU A 53 -30.82 4.30 7.00
CA LEU A 53 -30.01 3.18 6.55
C LEU A 53 -30.87 2.02 6.01
N PRO A 54 -30.45 1.33 4.94
CA PRO A 54 -31.11 0.12 4.44
C PRO A 54 -30.52 -1.17 5.07
N PHE A 55 -29.41 -1.05 5.79
CA PHE A 55 -28.78 -2.14 6.53
C PHE A 55 -27.86 -1.62 7.63
N ILE A 56 -27.46 -2.51 8.52
CA ILE A 56 -26.51 -2.28 9.60
C ILE A 56 -25.50 -3.41 9.64
N VAL A 57 -24.26 -3.09 10.00
CA VAL A 57 -23.25 -4.09 10.34
C VAL A 57 -23.24 -4.27 11.86
N LEU A 58 -23.36 -5.50 12.32
CA LEU A 58 -23.33 -5.85 13.73
C LEU A 58 -22.04 -6.59 14.06
N GLY A 59 -21.44 -6.27 15.21
CA GLY A 59 -20.42 -7.07 15.86
C GLY A 59 -20.94 -7.59 17.18
N THR A 60 -20.85 -8.90 17.39
CA THR A 60 -21.33 -9.57 18.59
C THR A 60 -20.30 -10.57 19.09
N ALA A 61 -20.51 -11.08 20.30
CA ALA A 61 -19.75 -12.19 20.84
C ALA A 61 -20.72 -13.21 21.44
N ASP A 62 -20.56 -14.48 21.11
CA ASP A 62 -21.38 -15.56 21.66
C ASP A 62 -20.93 -15.98 23.07
N ALA A 63 -21.61 -17.00 23.62
CA ALA A 63 -21.32 -17.51 24.97
C ALA A 63 -19.95 -18.20 25.07
N ASP A 64 -19.43 -18.72 23.96
CA ASP A 64 -18.12 -19.38 23.88
C ASP A 64 -16.98 -18.35 23.68
N GLY A 65 -17.32 -17.07 23.55
CA GLY A 65 -16.38 -15.98 23.32
C GLY A 65 -15.95 -15.84 21.86
N ASN A 66 -16.63 -16.50 20.92
CA ASN A 66 -16.37 -16.28 19.50
C ASN A 66 -16.95 -14.92 19.10
N ALA A 67 -16.12 -14.09 18.49
CA ALA A 67 -16.57 -12.83 17.92
C ALA A 67 -17.18 -13.09 16.54
N TRP A 68 -18.30 -12.44 16.24
CA TRP A 68 -18.99 -12.54 14.96
C TRP A 68 -19.28 -11.16 14.39
N ALA A 69 -19.11 -11.03 13.08
CA ALA A 69 -19.59 -9.88 12.33
C ALA A 69 -20.69 -10.33 11.37
N THR A 70 -21.72 -9.51 11.18
CA THR A 70 -22.80 -9.78 10.22
C THR A 70 -23.37 -8.50 9.62
N LEU A 71 -24.08 -8.63 8.51
CA LEU A 71 -24.86 -7.57 7.87
C LEU A 71 -26.34 -7.94 7.96
N ARG A 72 -27.14 -7.08 8.60
CA ARG A 72 -28.60 -7.23 8.68
C ARG A 72 -29.28 -6.07 7.98
N ALA A 73 -30.25 -6.36 7.12
CA ALA A 73 -30.95 -5.36 6.34
C ALA A 73 -32.42 -5.31 6.72
N ASN A 74 -33.01 -4.12 6.64
CA ASN A 74 -34.45 -3.90 6.68
C ASN A 74 -34.76 -2.56 6.00
N ARG A 75 -36.04 -2.25 5.76
CA ARG A 75 -36.44 -1.00 5.14
C ARG A 75 -36.02 0.19 6.02
N PRO A 76 -35.59 1.33 5.43
CA PRO A 76 -35.33 2.54 6.18
C PRO A 76 -36.46 2.87 7.16
N GLY A 77 -36.09 3.35 8.34
CA GLY A 77 -36.94 3.45 9.53
C GLY A 77 -36.74 2.28 10.51
N PHE A 78 -36.07 1.19 10.13
CA PHE A 78 -35.86 0.08 11.08
C PHE A 78 -34.91 0.39 12.25
N LEU A 79 -34.16 1.50 12.16
CA LEU A 79 -33.27 2.01 13.21
C LEU A 79 -33.77 3.38 13.65
N GLU A 80 -34.50 3.46 14.75
CA GLU A 80 -35.06 4.72 15.25
C GLU A 80 -34.53 5.03 16.63
N SER A 81 -34.38 6.31 16.97
CA SER A 81 -33.85 6.73 18.26
C SER A 81 -34.92 7.53 19.00
N PRO A 82 -35.69 6.91 19.92
CA PRO A 82 -36.76 7.60 20.64
C PRO A 82 -36.22 8.74 21.52
N ASP A 83 -35.03 8.54 22.09
CA ASP A 83 -34.28 9.52 22.87
C ASP A 83 -32.77 9.43 22.53
N ILE A 84 -31.96 10.34 23.08
CA ILE A 84 -30.52 10.43 22.74
C ILE A 84 -29.67 9.26 23.26
N HIS A 85 -30.16 8.44 24.18
CA HIS A 85 -29.43 7.32 24.79
C HIS A 85 -29.88 5.94 24.29
N THR A 86 -30.90 5.89 23.41
CA THR A 86 -31.50 4.65 22.94
C THR A 86 -31.58 4.62 21.41
N LEU A 87 -31.22 3.47 20.83
CA LEU A 87 -31.50 3.13 19.43
C LEU A 87 -32.38 1.87 19.39
N SER A 88 -33.62 2.00 18.95
CA SER A 88 -34.55 0.91 18.69
C SER A 88 -34.27 0.27 17.33
N VAL A 89 -34.16 -1.06 17.33
CA VAL A 89 -33.74 -1.86 16.18
C VAL A 89 -34.83 -2.89 15.84
N ARG A 90 -35.53 -2.66 14.74
CA ARG A 90 -36.53 -3.59 14.19
C ARG A 90 -35.85 -4.68 13.34
N LEU A 91 -35.20 -5.61 14.03
CA LEU A 91 -34.61 -6.80 13.44
C LEU A 91 -35.03 -8.04 14.25
N PRO A 92 -35.85 -8.94 13.68
CA PRO A 92 -36.22 -10.17 14.35
C PRO A 92 -35.03 -11.13 14.46
N ARG A 93 -35.21 -12.17 15.27
CA ARG A 93 -34.22 -13.26 15.38
C ARG A 93 -33.97 -13.93 14.04
N GLU A 94 -32.70 -14.20 13.75
CA GLU A 94 -32.27 -14.94 12.58
C GLU A 94 -31.33 -16.06 13.01
N HIS A 95 -31.89 -17.16 13.52
CA HIS A 95 -31.12 -18.25 14.14
C HIS A 95 -30.09 -18.95 13.24
N LEU A 96 -30.15 -18.72 11.92
CA LEU A 96 -29.17 -19.23 10.96
C LEU A 96 -27.98 -18.26 10.76
N ASP A 97 -28.04 -17.07 11.35
CA ASP A 97 -26.92 -16.15 11.44
C ASP A 97 -26.13 -16.47 12.72
N PRO A 98 -24.84 -16.86 12.63
CA PRO A 98 -24.04 -17.18 13.81
C PRO A 98 -23.88 -15.99 14.76
N ALA A 99 -24.08 -14.74 14.30
CA ALA A 99 -24.03 -13.56 15.15
C ALA A 99 -25.28 -13.37 16.04
N ASP A 100 -26.39 -14.07 15.77
CA ASP A 100 -27.70 -13.88 16.42
C ASP A 100 -27.66 -14.13 17.93
N ALA A 101 -26.94 -15.17 18.36
CA ALA A 101 -26.79 -15.53 19.77
C ALA A 101 -26.13 -14.40 20.60
N GLY A 102 -25.27 -13.60 19.98
CA GLY A 102 -24.66 -12.45 20.64
C GLY A 102 -25.56 -11.21 20.74
N THR A 103 -26.84 -11.32 20.35
CA THR A 103 -27.87 -10.25 20.47
C THR A 103 -28.92 -10.55 21.54
N ASP A 104 -28.59 -11.40 22.51
CA ASP A 104 -29.40 -11.65 23.69
C ASP A 104 -29.45 -10.44 24.63
N ASP A 105 -30.48 -10.39 25.47
CA ASP A 105 -30.65 -9.33 26.47
C ASP A 105 -29.42 -9.20 27.39
N GLY A 106 -29.01 -7.96 27.64
CA GLY A 106 -27.83 -7.63 28.46
C GLY A 106 -26.48 -7.85 27.78
N LYS A 107 -26.42 -8.38 26.55
CA LYS A 107 -25.15 -8.56 25.83
C LYS A 107 -24.64 -7.24 25.26
N ALA A 108 -23.32 -7.11 25.22
CA ALA A 108 -22.66 -6.02 24.51
C ALA A 108 -22.79 -6.21 22.99
N ILE A 109 -22.96 -5.11 22.26
CA ILE A 109 -23.08 -5.11 20.80
C ILE A 109 -22.35 -3.91 20.21
N ALA A 110 -21.75 -4.12 19.04
CA ALA A 110 -21.22 -3.06 18.20
C ALA A 110 -22.06 -2.90 16.95
N MET A 111 -22.29 -1.66 16.54
CA MET A 111 -23.06 -1.31 15.35
C MET A 111 -22.27 -0.32 14.51
N LEU A 112 -22.16 -0.60 13.21
CA LEU A 112 -21.60 0.32 12.23
C LEU A 112 -22.67 0.63 11.20
N GLY A 113 -23.22 1.84 11.30
CA GLY A 113 -24.05 2.42 10.27
C GLY A 113 -23.16 2.94 9.15
N ILE A 114 -23.38 2.47 7.92
CA ILE A 114 -22.56 2.82 6.76
C ILE A 114 -23.41 3.01 5.51
N GLU A 115 -23.25 4.16 4.87
CA GLU A 115 -23.83 4.46 3.55
C GLU A 115 -22.73 4.32 2.50
N LEU A 116 -22.81 3.23 1.72
CA LEU A 116 -21.84 3.00 0.64
C LEU A 116 -22.00 4.05 -0.47
N HIS A 117 -23.22 4.46 -0.81
CA HIS A 117 -23.52 5.41 -1.90
C HIS A 117 -23.11 6.87 -1.63
N THR A 118 -22.81 7.26 -0.38
CA THR A 118 -22.30 8.60 -0.02
C THR A 118 -20.98 8.59 0.75
N ARG A 119 -20.41 7.42 1.02
CA ARG A 119 -19.25 7.23 1.89
C ARG A 119 -19.44 7.87 3.27
N ARG A 120 -20.58 7.63 3.93
CA ARG A 120 -20.79 8.07 5.31
C ARG A 120 -20.77 6.88 6.24
N ARG A 121 -20.19 7.03 7.43
CA ARG A 121 -20.27 6.01 8.46
C ARG A 121 -20.26 6.59 9.87
N ASN A 122 -21.10 6.02 10.72
CA ASN A 122 -21.15 6.30 12.14
C ASN A 122 -21.10 4.99 12.91
N ARG A 123 -20.46 5.03 14.08
CA ARG A 123 -20.42 3.90 15.00
C ARG A 123 -21.35 4.14 16.19
N LEU A 124 -21.90 3.05 16.69
CA LEU A 124 -22.58 2.97 17.96
C LEU A 124 -22.23 1.64 18.62
N ASN A 125 -21.67 1.67 19.81
CA ASN A 125 -21.49 0.48 20.65
C ASN A 125 -22.39 0.64 21.87
N GLY A 126 -22.89 -0.46 22.41
CA GLY A 126 -23.84 -0.40 23.52
C GLY A 126 -24.22 -1.75 24.08
N THR A 127 -25.31 -1.76 24.84
CA THR A 127 -25.87 -2.95 25.46
C THR A 127 -27.26 -3.22 24.89
N VAL A 128 -27.52 -4.47 24.53
CA VAL A 128 -28.82 -4.92 24.04
C VAL A 128 -29.83 -4.98 25.18
N HIS A 129 -31.02 -4.46 24.93
CA HIS A 129 -32.22 -4.62 25.73
C HIS A 129 -33.28 -5.30 24.86
N ARG A 130 -33.49 -6.60 25.05
CA ARG A 130 -34.39 -7.41 24.21
C ARG A 130 -35.49 -8.02 25.06
N THR A 131 -36.70 -7.50 24.90
CA THR A 131 -37.92 -8.02 25.53
C THR A 131 -38.86 -8.70 24.54
N GLU A 132 -38.68 -8.45 23.23
CA GLU A 132 -39.55 -8.91 22.15
C GLU A 132 -38.79 -9.75 21.11
N GLN A 133 -39.54 -10.52 20.31
CA GLN A 133 -38.95 -11.32 19.21
C GLN A 133 -38.70 -10.51 17.94
N ASP A 134 -39.43 -9.40 17.75
CA ASP A 134 -39.46 -8.64 16.50
C ASP A 134 -38.38 -7.53 16.42
N GLY A 135 -37.68 -7.28 17.53
CA GLY A 135 -36.65 -6.26 17.63
C GLY A 135 -35.95 -6.24 18.99
N PHE A 136 -35.12 -5.23 19.19
CA PHE A 136 -34.43 -4.94 20.44
C PHE A 136 -34.03 -3.47 20.50
N ASP A 137 -33.85 -2.94 21.70
CA ASP A 137 -33.25 -1.63 21.92
C ASP A 137 -31.76 -1.77 22.21
N VAL A 138 -31.00 -0.73 21.87
CA VAL A 138 -29.59 -0.61 22.24
C VAL A 138 -29.41 0.64 23.07
N ARG A 139 -29.02 0.45 24.33
CA ARG A 139 -28.57 1.56 25.19
C ARG A 139 -27.18 1.97 24.75
N VAL A 140 -27.04 3.23 24.35
CA VAL A 140 -25.82 3.79 23.79
C VAL A 140 -24.73 3.83 24.86
N GLY A 141 -23.63 3.12 24.62
CA GLY A 141 -22.41 3.24 25.41
C GLY A 141 -21.43 4.23 24.78
N GLN A 142 -21.22 4.12 23.47
CA GLN A 142 -20.34 5.01 22.71
C GLN A 142 -20.89 5.27 21.31
N SER A 143 -20.93 6.53 20.87
CA SER A 143 -21.24 6.92 19.49
C SER A 143 -20.32 8.03 18.97
N TYR A 144 -19.88 7.86 17.72
CA TYR A 144 -19.00 8.81 17.04
C TYR A 144 -19.02 8.60 15.52
N GLY A 145 -18.74 9.68 14.78
CA GLY A 145 -18.52 9.61 13.34
C GLY A 145 -17.14 9.08 13.01
N ASN A 146 -17.02 8.31 11.93
CA ASN A 146 -15.77 7.72 11.48
C ASN A 146 -15.36 8.23 10.09
N CYS A 147 -14.05 8.27 9.85
CA CYS A 147 -13.46 8.76 8.60
C CYS A 147 -13.95 7.94 7.39
N PRO A 148 -14.38 8.52 6.27
CA PRO A 148 -14.98 7.80 5.13
C PRO A 148 -13.97 7.09 4.22
N GLN A 149 -12.69 7.05 4.61
CA GLN A 149 -11.62 6.45 3.82
C GLN A 149 -11.92 4.99 3.45
N TYR A 150 -11.50 4.61 2.25
CA TYR A 150 -11.60 3.26 1.68
C TYR A 150 -13.02 2.75 1.39
N ILE A 151 -14.08 3.50 1.70
CA ILE A 151 -15.46 3.12 1.33
C ILE A 151 -15.62 3.25 -0.18
N GLN A 152 -16.01 2.16 -0.84
CA GLN A 152 -16.30 2.11 -2.26
C GLN A 152 -17.75 2.58 -2.50
N LEU A 153 -17.97 3.49 -3.46
CA LEU A 153 -19.33 3.95 -3.77
C LEU A 153 -20.09 2.85 -4.52
N ARG A 154 -21.26 2.52 -3.99
CA ARG A 154 -22.18 1.55 -4.57
C ARG A 154 -23.61 2.02 -4.36
N ASP A 155 -24.42 1.86 -5.39
CA ASP A 155 -25.87 2.02 -5.30
C ASP A 155 -26.51 0.67 -4.95
N PHE A 156 -27.70 0.67 -4.35
CA PHE A 156 -28.37 -0.57 -3.93
C PHE A 156 -29.82 -0.64 -4.41
N ASP A 157 -30.30 -1.87 -4.52
CA ASP A 157 -31.70 -2.19 -4.68
C ASP A 157 -32.09 -3.34 -3.74
N PHE A 158 -33.34 -3.34 -3.28
CA PHE A 158 -33.92 -4.50 -2.60
C PHE A 158 -34.45 -5.46 -3.67
N VAL A 159 -33.93 -6.69 -3.69
CA VAL A 159 -34.41 -7.76 -4.59
C VAL A 159 -35.35 -8.75 -3.90
N ARG A 160 -35.45 -8.65 -2.56
CA ARG A 160 -36.35 -9.44 -1.72
C ARG A 160 -36.88 -8.56 -0.58
N ASP A 161 -38.03 -8.92 -0.04
CA ASP A 161 -38.46 -8.42 1.28
C ASP A 161 -37.41 -8.79 2.34
N PRO A 162 -36.86 -7.82 3.09
CA PRO A 162 -35.89 -8.10 4.15
C PRO A 162 -36.41 -8.99 5.28
N MET A 163 -37.72 -9.08 5.50
CA MET A 163 -38.32 -9.96 6.50
C MET A 163 -38.44 -11.41 6.01
N GLN A 164 -38.26 -11.65 4.71
CA GLN A 164 -38.22 -12.99 4.15
C GLN A 164 -36.78 -13.53 4.18
N ARG A 165 -36.61 -14.76 4.67
CA ARG A 165 -35.30 -15.45 4.67
C ARG A 165 -34.87 -15.83 3.25
N SER A 166 -33.59 -16.17 3.08
CA SER A 166 -33.16 -16.96 1.94
C SER A 166 -33.76 -18.37 2.03
N GLY A 167 -33.97 -19.00 0.88
CA GLY A 167 -34.33 -20.40 0.80
C GLY A 167 -33.15 -21.35 0.93
N TYR A 168 -31.99 -20.85 1.39
CA TYR A 168 -30.73 -21.59 1.47
C TYR A 168 -30.27 -21.68 2.91
N ASP A 169 -29.87 -22.88 3.33
CA ASP A 169 -29.25 -23.10 4.63
C ASP A 169 -27.77 -22.69 4.62
N PRO A 170 -27.20 -22.29 5.77
CA PRO A 170 -25.78 -22.03 5.89
C PRO A 170 -24.93 -23.27 5.56
N VAL A 171 -23.81 -23.05 4.89
CA VAL A 171 -22.81 -24.08 4.58
C VAL A 171 -21.56 -23.82 5.41
N HIS A 172 -21.10 -24.84 6.13
CA HIS A 172 -19.86 -24.79 6.91
C HIS A 172 -18.69 -25.34 6.09
N PHE A 173 -17.55 -24.67 6.18
CA PHE A 173 -16.31 -25.07 5.52
C PHE A 173 -15.22 -25.37 6.56
N ASP A 174 -14.37 -26.37 6.26
CA ASP A 174 -13.22 -26.73 7.09
C ASP A 174 -11.94 -25.97 6.69
N SER A 175 -11.91 -25.40 5.47
CA SER A 175 -10.77 -24.66 4.92
C SER A 175 -11.20 -23.47 4.07
N LEU A 176 -10.26 -22.55 3.81
CA LEU A 176 -10.46 -21.38 2.95
C LEU A 176 -10.14 -21.69 1.49
N ASP A 177 -10.81 -22.70 0.93
CA ASP A 177 -10.69 -23.12 -0.47
C ASP A 177 -12.01 -22.89 -1.22
N GLY A 178 -11.99 -22.94 -2.56
CA GLY A 178 -13.21 -22.81 -3.37
C GLY A 178 -13.95 -21.50 -3.13
N ARG A 179 -15.25 -21.58 -2.77
CA ARG A 179 -16.13 -20.41 -2.64
C ARG A 179 -15.63 -19.38 -1.59
N PRO A 180 -15.23 -19.77 -0.36
CA PRO A 180 -14.56 -18.86 0.57
C PRO A 180 -13.36 -18.12 -0.03
N ALA A 181 -12.46 -18.85 -0.71
CA ALA A 181 -11.26 -18.26 -1.31
C ALA A 181 -11.61 -17.22 -2.39
N GLU A 182 -12.57 -17.54 -3.26
CA GLU A 182 -13.05 -16.64 -4.32
C GLU A 182 -13.64 -15.35 -3.75
N MET A 183 -14.46 -15.45 -2.70
CA MET A 183 -15.06 -14.28 -2.06
C MET A 183 -14.00 -13.37 -1.45
N ILE A 184 -13.03 -13.94 -0.73
CA ILE A 184 -11.94 -13.16 -0.11
C ILE A 184 -11.05 -12.52 -1.18
N ALA A 185 -10.71 -13.25 -2.26
CA ALA A 185 -9.86 -12.74 -3.33
C ALA A 185 -10.51 -11.59 -4.11
N LYS A 186 -11.84 -11.60 -4.28
CA LYS A 186 -12.59 -10.54 -4.96
C LYS A 186 -12.96 -9.37 -4.03
N ALA A 187 -12.92 -9.58 -2.71
CA ALA A 187 -13.30 -8.57 -1.76
C ALA A 187 -12.38 -7.35 -1.81
N ASP A 188 -12.99 -6.19 -2.03
CA ASP A 188 -12.38 -4.87 -1.80
C ASP A 188 -12.74 -4.29 -0.42
N THR A 189 -13.62 -4.99 0.31
CA THR A 189 -14.24 -4.57 1.56
C THR A 189 -14.59 -5.80 2.39
N PHE A 190 -14.33 -5.73 3.69
CA PHE A 190 -14.91 -6.65 4.67
C PHE A 190 -15.15 -5.91 5.99
N PHE A 191 -15.86 -6.54 6.92
CA PHE A 191 -16.08 -6.01 8.25
C PHE A 191 -15.50 -6.95 9.31
N VAL A 192 -14.97 -6.37 10.38
CA VAL A 192 -14.35 -7.11 11.48
C VAL A 192 -14.97 -6.70 12.80
N ALA A 193 -15.42 -7.69 13.56
CA ALA A 193 -15.76 -7.58 14.96
C ALA A 193 -14.59 -8.05 15.83
N SER A 194 -14.35 -7.35 16.94
CA SER A 194 -13.44 -7.79 17.99
C SER A 194 -13.89 -7.17 19.31
N TYR A 195 -13.46 -7.71 20.45
CA TYR A 195 -13.89 -7.19 21.73
C TYR A 195 -12.81 -7.30 22.80
N VAL A 196 -12.97 -6.52 23.86
CA VAL A 196 -12.17 -6.62 25.09
C VAL A 196 -13.11 -6.67 26.29
N ASP A 197 -12.74 -7.43 27.31
CA ASP A 197 -13.38 -7.37 28.62
C ASP A 197 -12.58 -6.40 29.49
N ARG A 198 -13.21 -5.33 29.96
CA ARG A 198 -12.57 -4.32 30.81
C ARG A 198 -12.38 -4.83 32.23
N GLU A 199 -11.54 -4.14 33.01
CA GLU A 199 -11.24 -4.50 34.40
C GLU A 199 -12.50 -4.48 35.30
N ASP A 200 -13.50 -3.67 34.95
CA ASP A 200 -14.80 -3.61 35.63
C ASP A 200 -15.78 -4.71 35.19
N GLY A 201 -15.34 -5.62 34.32
CA GLY A 201 -16.15 -6.70 33.76
C GLY A 201 -17.05 -6.30 32.59
N GLU A 202 -17.03 -5.03 32.17
CA GLU A 202 -17.79 -4.59 31.00
C GLU A 202 -17.13 -5.10 29.70
N ARG A 203 -17.88 -5.88 28.91
CA ARG A 203 -17.46 -6.25 27.56
C ARG A 203 -17.67 -5.08 26.60
N GLN A 204 -16.61 -4.67 25.92
CA GLN A 204 -16.68 -3.68 24.85
C GLN A 204 -16.38 -4.31 23.52
N ILE A 205 -17.39 -4.36 22.65
CA ILE A 205 -17.29 -4.88 21.30
C ILE A 205 -17.10 -3.72 20.33
N ASP A 206 -16.27 -3.93 19.30
CA ASP A 206 -16.12 -3.06 18.14
C ASP A 206 -16.57 -3.80 16.88
N VAL A 207 -17.10 -3.06 15.90
CA VAL A 207 -17.22 -3.54 14.53
C VAL A 207 -16.73 -2.46 13.55
N SER A 208 -15.85 -2.85 12.66
CA SER A 208 -15.06 -1.95 11.82
C SER A 208 -15.11 -2.36 10.35
N HIS A 209 -15.24 -1.37 9.47
CA HIS A 209 -15.06 -1.54 8.02
C HIS A 209 -13.57 -1.49 7.66
N ARG A 210 -13.13 -2.46 6.85
CA ARG A 210 -11.80 -2.52 6.23
C ARG A 210 -11.97 -2.53 4.71
N GLY A 211 -11.29 -1.61 4.03
CA GLY A 211 -11.37 -1.47 2.57
C GLY A 211 -10.00 -1.31 1.94
N GLY A 212 -9.87 -1.80 0.71
CA GLY A 212 -8.64 -1.75 -0.08
C GLY A 212 -8.93 -1.98 -1.56
N ARG A 213 -7.89 -2.30 -2.34
CA ARG A 213 -8.08 -2.87 -3.68
C ARG A 213 -8.59 -4.31 -3.56
N PRO A 214 -9.39 -4.82 -4.51
CA PRO A 214 -9.73 -6.24 -4.56
C PRO A 214 -8.49 -7.13 -4.36
N GLY A 215 -8.58 -8.11 -3.47
CA GLY A 215 -7.48 -9.04 -3.17
C GLY A 215 -6.41 -8.49 -2.21
N PHE A 216 -6.72 -7.42 -1.46
CA PHE A 216 -5.81 -6.91 -0.43
C PHE A 216 -5.66 -7.85 0.78
N VAL A 217 -6.59 -8.79 0.97
CA VAL A 217 -6.45 -9.88 1.95
C VAL A 217 -5.76 -11.07 1.29
N ARG A 218 -4.61 -11.48 1.82
CA ARG A 218 -3.87 -12.65 1.33
C ARG A 218 -4.20 -13.87 2.17
N ILE A 219 -4.60 -14.96 1.52
CA ILE A 219 -4.74 -16.28 2.16
C ILE A 219 -3.36 -16.96 2.09
N GLY A 220 -2.80 -17.33 3.24
CA GLY A 220 -1.57 -18.13 3.31
C GLY A 220 -1.85 -19.61 3.03
N GLU A 221 -0.81 -20.38 2.67
CA GLU A 221 -0.91 -21.83 2.50
C GLU A 221 -1.35 -22.56 3.79
N ASP A 222 -1.15 -21.93 4.94
CA ASP A 222 -1.58 -22.40 6.26
C ASP A 222 -3.03 -22.03 6.60
N GLY A 223 -3.81 -21.52 5.64
CA GLY A 223 -5.17 -21.05 5.84
C GLY A 223 -5.29 -19.77 6.68
N VAL A 224 -4.18 -19.11 6.99
CA VAL A 224 -4.17 -17.88 7.78
C VAL A 224 -4.23 -16.66 6.86
N LEU A 225 -5.18 -15.77 7.11
CA LEU A 225 -5.29 -14.51 6.41
C LEU A 225 -4.21 -13.54 6.89
N THR A 226 -3.62 -12.79 5.96
CA THR A 226 -2.79 -11.62 6.27
C THR A 226 -3.44 -10.38 5.67
N ILE A 227 -3.74 -9.41 6.53
CA ILE A 227 -4.43 -8.19 6.18
C ILE A 227 -3.51 -6.98 6.43
N PRO A 228 -3.28 -6.11 5.43
CA PRO A 228 -2.63 -4.83 5.65
C PRO A 228 -3.58 -3.86 6.35
N ASP A 229 -3.08 -3.16 7.36
CA ASP A 229 -3.80 -2.06 7.98
C ASP A 229 -3.28 -0.73 7.42
N PHE A 230 -4.20 0.05 6.87
CA PHE A 230 -3.92 1.32 6.21
C PHE A 230 -4.18 2.51 7.13
N ALA A 231 -3.59 3.65 6.79
CA ALA A 231 -3.75 4.90 7.52
C ALA A 231 -5.23 5.22 7.80
N GLY A 232 -5.53 5.54 9.07
CA GLY A 232 -6.88 5.82 9.56
C GLY A 232 -6.91 6.90 10.64
N ASN A 233 -7.92 6.86 11.52
CA ASN A 233 -8.12 7.85 12.59
C ASN A 233 -7.27 7.60 13.86
N LEU A 234 -6.46 6.54 13.87
CA LEU A 234 -5.63 6.13 15.01
C LEU A 234 -6.40 5.80 16.30
N PHE A 235 -7.70 5.52 16.23
CA PHE A 235 -8.46 5.10 17.41
C PHE A 235 -8.09 3.69 17.85
N PHE A 236 -7.67 2.86 16.90
CA PHE A 236 -7.22 1.48 17.11
C PHE A 236 -8.25 0.54 17.75
N ASN A 237 -9.55 0.85 17.76
CA ASN A 237 -10.57 -0.01 18.42
C ASN A 237 -10.43 -1.50 18.08
N THR A 238 -10.36 -1.85 16.79
CA THR A 238 -10.19 -3.26 16.41
C THR A 238 -8.86 -3.86 16.87
N LEU A 239 -7.77 -3.14 16.68
CA LEU A 239 -6.40 -3.67 16.84
C LEU A 239 -5.96 -3.66 18.30
N GLY A 240 -6.42 -2.66 19.05
CA GLY A 240 -6.31 -2.58 20.49
C GLY A 240 -7.09 -3.73 21.13
N ASN A 241 -8.32 -4.00 20.66
CA ASN A 241 -9.06 -5.21 21.05
C ASN A 241 -8.24 -6.47 20.76
N ILE A 242 -7.72 -6.64 19.54
CA ILE A 242 -6.91 -7.83 19.17
C ILE A 242 -5.65 -7.99 20.04
N LEU A 243 -5.00 -6.89 20.42
CA LEU A 243 -3.83 -6.94 21.31
C LEU A 243 -4.19 -7.37 22.74
N ALA A 244 -5.36 -6.95 23.23
CA ALA A 244 -5.83 -7.30 24.58
C ALA A 244 -6.52 -8.66 24.63
N ASN A 245 -7.19 -9.05 23.54
CA ASN A 245 -7.95 -10.27 23.38
C ASN A 245 -7.84 -10.73 21.91
N PRO A 246 -7.22 -11.88 21.63
CA PRO A 246 -6.94 -12.32 20.27
C PRO A 246 -8.20 -12.78 19.50
N ARG A 247 -9.42 -12.66 20.02
CA ARG A 247 -10.64 -13.08 19.31
C ARG A 247 -11.12 -12.03 18.30
N ALA A 248 -11.43 -12.48 17.08
CA ALA A 248 -12.04 -11.65 16.05
C ALA A 248 -13.06 -12.43 15.20
N GLY A 249 -14.01 -11.70 14.62
CA GLY A 249 -14.98 -12.21 13.65
C GLY A 249 -14.94 -11.39 12.38
N LEU A 250 -14.92 -12.03 11.21
CA LEU A 250 -14.91 -11.34 9.91
C LEU A 250 -16.19 -11.63 9.14
N VAL A 251 -16.66 -10.67 8.36
CA VAL A 251 -17.67 -10.91 7.34
C VAL A 251 -17.27 -10.28 6.01
N PHE A 252 -17.19 -11.12 4.99
CA PHE A 252 -17.02 -10.74 3.60
C PHE A 252 -18.38 -10.80 2.92
N ALA A 253 -18.78 -9.71 2.27
CA ALA A 253 -20.03 -9.63 1.52
C ALA A 253 -19.74 -9.68 0.02
N ASP A 254 -20.35 -10.63 -0.69
CA ASP A 254 -20.50 -10.52 -2.14
C ASP A 254 -21.67 -9.56 -2.38
N PHE A 255 -21.33 -8.28 -2.55
CA PHE A 255 -22.32 -7.22 -2.69
C PHE A 255 -23.18 -7.37 -3.96
N GLU A 256 -22.71 -8.08 -4.98
CA GLU A 256 -23.45 -8.28 -6.23
C GLU A 256 -24.53 -9.35 -6.08
N ASN A 257 -24.26 -10.41 -5.30
CA ASN A 257 -25.18 -11.55 -5.14
C ASN A 257 -25.86 -11.61 -3.76
N GLY A 258 -25.43 -10.80 -2.81
CA GLY A 258 -25.97 -10.76 -1.44
C GLY A 258 -25.47 -11.90 -0.53
N ASP A 259 -24.44 -12.63 -0.93
CA ASP A 259 -23.85 -13.68 -0.10
C ASP A 259 -23.02 -13.11 1.04
N LEU A 260 -23.00 -13.81 2.17
CA LEU A 260 -22.14 -13.50 3.30
C LEU A 260 -21.24 -14.70 3.61
N LEU A 261 -19.94 -14.43 3.75
CA LEU A 261 -18.97 -15.37 4.32
C LEU A 261 -18.55 -14.84 5.69
N GLN A 262 -19.02 -15.51 6.74
CA GLN A 262 -18.78 -15.17 8.14
C GLN A 262 -17.72 -16.10 8.71
N LEU A 263 -16.71 -15.53 9.36
CA LEU A 263 -15.60 -16.23 9.96
C LEU A 263 -15.51 -15.85 11.43
N THR A 264 -15.15 -16.78 12.30
CA THR A 264 -14.65 -16.48 13.65
C THR A 264 -13.30 -17.16 13.86
N GLY A 265 -12.46 -16.61 14.74
CA GLY A 265 -11.16 -17.18 15.03
C GLY A 265 -10.21 -16.26 15.77
N ASP A 266 -8.92 -16.59 15.67
CA ASP A 266 -7.84 -15.92 16.38
C ASP A 266 -7.13 -14.91 15.49
N ALA A 267 -6.81 -13.75 16.05
CA ALA A 267 -6.15 -12.65 15.38
C ALA A 267 -4.89 -12.21 16.13
N GLN A 268 -3.92 -11.71 15.38
CA GLN A 268 -2.66 -11.20 15.92
C GLN A 268 -2.20 -9.97 15.15
N VAL A 269 -1.85 -8.89 15.85
CA VAL A 269 -1.26 -7.70 15.24
C VAL A 269 0.24 -7.90 15.02
N ILE A 270 0.71 -7.55 13.82
CA ILE A 270 2.13 -7.53 13.43
C ILE A 270 2.56 -6.09 13.23
N LEU A 271 3.40 -5.62 14.14
CA LEU A 271 3.92 -4.25 14.14
C LEU A 271 5.23 -4.12 13.37
N GLU A 272 5.97 -5.21 13.21
CA GLU A 272 7.30 -5.23 12.63
C GLU A 272 7.40 -6.40 11.63
N SER A 273 7.56 -6.08 10.35
CA SER A 273 7.76 -7.05 9.27
C SER A 273 8.32 -6.34 8.04
N PRO A 274 9.28 -6.93 7.29
CA PRO A 274 9.72 -6.40 6.01
C PRO A 274 8.57 -6.22 5.00
N GLU A 275 7.50 -7.01 5.12
CA GLU A 275 6.32 -6.92 4.27
C GLU A 275 5.57 -5.60 4.46
N ILE A 276 5.58 -5.01 5.67
CA ILE A 276 4.95 -3.70 5.94
C ILE A 276 5.59 -2.63 5.05
N ALA A 277 6.92 -2.56 5.03
CA ALA A 277 7.64 -1.60 4.21
C ALA A 277 7.49 -1.87 2.70
N ALA A 278 7.28 -3.13 2.31
CA ALA A 278 7.13 -3.51 0.91
C ALA A 278 5.71 -3.23 0.37
N PHE A 279 4.68 -3.39 1.20
CA PHE A 279 3.29 -3.16 0.81
C PHE A 279 2.95 -1.68 0.86
N GLN A 280 2.63 -1.08 -0.30
CA GLN A 280 2.33 0.34 -0.36
C GLN A 280 1.09 0.71 0.46
N GLY A 281 1.25 1.65 1.39
CA GLY A 281 0.20 2.18 2.24
C GLY A 281 -0.05 1.37 3.52
N ALA A 282 0.54 0.19 3.67
CA ALA A 282 0.43 -0.57 4.92
C ALA A 282 1.27 0.10 6.01
N GLU A 283 0.64 0.40 7.15
CA GLU A 283 1.34 0.87 8.35
C GLU A 283 1.72 -0.29 9.26
N ARG A 284 0.91 -1.36 9.23
CA ARG A 284 1.03 -2.59 10.01
C ARG A 284 0.37 -3.74 9.26
N LEU A 285 0.60 -4.97 9.69
CA LEU A 285 -0.17 -6.13 9.27
C LEU A 285 -0.92 -6.71 10.46
N TRP A 286 -1.89 -7.55 10.20
CA TRP A 286 -2.42 -8.47 11.19
C TRP A 286 -2.80 -9.78 10.52
N ARG A 287 -2.71 -10.85 11.29
CA ARG A 287 -3.06 -12.20 10.86
C ARG A 287 -4.37 -12.62 11.49
N PHE A 288 -5.13 -13.44 10.76
CA PHE A 288 -6.37 -14.02 11.25
C PHE A 288 -6.43 -15.50 10.85
N ARG A 289 -6.53 -16.38 11.84
CA ARG A 289 -6.70 -17.82 11.67
C ARG A 289 -8.17 -18.17 11.92
N PRO A 290 -8.95 -18.53 10.89
CA PRO A 290 -10.32 -18.95 11.10
C PRO A 290 -10.36 -20.26 11.89
N THR A 291 -11.31 -20.36 12.82
CA THR A 291 -11.68 -21.59 13.52
C THR A 291 -13.04 -22.10 13.08
N GLN A 292 -13.93 -21.22 12.61
CA GLN A 292 -15.18 -21.58 11.94
C GLN A 292 -15.40 -20.69 10.72
N ILE A 293 -15.94 -21.29 9.65
CA ILE A 293 -16.19 -20.68 8.36
C ILE A 293 -17.63 -20.99 7.98
N VAL A 294 -18.48 -19.97 7.89
CA VAL A 294 -19.91 -20.10 7.59
C VAL A 294 -20.25 -19.26 6.37
N TYR A 295 -20.68 -19.92 5.30
CA TYR A 295 -21.18 -19.29 4.08
C TYR A 295 -22.71 -19.27 4.10
N ARG A 296 -23.30 -18.11 3.84
CA ARG A 296 -24.75 -17.93 3.77
C ARG A 296 -25.10 -17.29 2.43
N GLN A 297 -25.63 -18.13 1.55
CA GLN A 297 -26.04 -17.73 0.20
C GLN A 297 -27.26 -16.80 0.25
N GLU A 298 -27.19 -15.70 -0.51
CA GLU A 298 -28.24 -14.69 -0.63
C GLU A 298 -28.83 -14.23 0.73
N ALA A 299 -27.98 -14.19 1.75
CA ALA A 299 -28.36 -13.79 3.10
C ALA A 299 -28.84 -12.33 3.12
N SER A 300 -28.15 -11.45 2.41
CA SER A 300 -28.59 -10.07 2.25
C SER A 300 -29.71 -9.97 1.21
N PRO A 301 -30.83 -9.28 1.51
CA PRO A 301 -31.88 -8.95 0.54
C PRO A 301 -31.49 -7.80 -0.40
N LEU A 302 -30.31 -7.20 -0.19
CA LEU A 302 -29.78 -6.09 -0.99
C LEU A 302 -28.85 -6.63 -2.09
N ARG A 303 -28.91 -6.01 -3.26
CA ARG A 303 -27.91 -6.15 -4.32
C ARG A 303 -27.33 -4.78 -4.60
N TRP A 304 -26.01 -4.72 -4.69
CA TRP A 304 -25.31 -3.47 -4.90
C TRP A 304 -24.62 -3.46 -6.25
N ARG A 305 -24.57 -2.27 -6.85
CA ARG A 305 -23.91 -2.04 -8.12
C ARG A 305 -22.80 -1.02 -7.93
N SER A 306 -21.59 -1.41 -8.31
CA SER A 306 -20.43 -0.52 -8.27
C SER A 306 -20.63 0.63 -9.25
N ARG A 307 -20.29 1.85 -8.82
CA ARG A 307 -20.30 3.03 -9.71
C ARG A 307 -18.99 3.15 -10.48
N THR A 308 -19.00 3.84 -11.61
CA THR A 308 -17.78 4.12 -12.39
C THR A 308 -16.81 5.04 -11.63
N ASP A 309 -17.34 6.01 -10.88
CA ASP A 309 -16.61 6.83 -9.88
C ASP A 309 -16.53 6.16 -8.50
N GLY A 310 -16.93 4.88 -8.44
CA GLY A 310 -16.99 3.98 -7.30
C GLY A 310 -15.74 3.93 -6.43
N PRO A 311 -14.59 3.64 -7.05
CA PRO A 311 -13.36 3.35 -6.31
C PRO A 311 -12.97 4.49 -5.37
N SER A 312 -12.65 4.15 -4.12
CA SER A 312 -12.11 5.11 -3.16
C SER A 312 -10.72 5.58 -3.61
N PRO A 313 -10.45 6.89 -3.67
CA PRO A 313 -9.11 7.39 -3.99
C PRO A 313 -8.03 6.82 -3.07
N ASN A 314 -8.35 6.60 -1.79
CA ASN A 314 -7.40 6.02 -0.84
C ASN A 314 -7.13 4.54 -1.13
N SER A 315 -8.14 3.75 -1.51
CA SER A 315 -7.95 2.37 -1.94
C SER A 315 -7.12 2.30 -3.22
N LEU A 316 -7.31 3.23 -4.17
CA LEU A 316 -6.49 3.29 -5.38
C LEU A 316 -5.03 3.64 -5.10
N MET A 317 -4.69 4.22 -3.95
CA MET A 317 -3.30 4.49 -3.57
C MET A 317 -2.61 3.31 -2.87
N THR A 318 -3.33 2.26 -2.50
CA THR A 318 -2.70 1.08 -1.86
C THR A 318 -2.06 0.15 -2.88
N GLY A 319 -1.09 -0.64 -2.42
CA GLY A 319 -0.37 -1.60 -3.26
C GLY A 319 -1.09 -2.94 -3.41
N SER A 320 -0.39 -3.89 -4.02
CA SER A 320 -0.78 -5.31 -4.05
C SER A 320 0.28 -6.22 -3.44
N TRP A 321 -0.11 -7.44 -3.07
CA TRP A 321 0.82 -8.46 -2.59
C TRP A 321 1.85 -8.88 -3.65
N ASN A 322 1.47 -8.83 -4.93
CA ASN A 322 2.39 -9.09 -6.05
C ASN A 322 3.48 -8.02 -6.15
N GLU A 323 3.10 -6.74 -6.02
CA GLU A 323 4.04 -5.61 -5.97
C GLU A 323 4.95 -5.69 -4.74
N ALA A 324 4.38 -6.00 -3.56
CA ALA A 324 5.13 -6.17 -2.33
C ALA A 324 6.16 -7.32 -2.45
N ALA A 325 5.74 -8.47 -2.98
CA ALA A 325 6.64 -9.60 -3.22
C ALA A 325 7.74 -9.25 -4.23
N ALA A 326 7.42 -8.51 -5.29
CA ALA A 326 8.41 -8.03 -6.25
C ALA A 326 9.43 -7.09 -5.61
N ARG A 327 8.99 -6.15 -4.75
CA ARG A 327 9.87 -5.25 -3.99
C ARG A 327 10.76 -5.99 -3.01
N LEU A 328 10.23 -7.00 -2.31
CA LEU A 328 11.01 -7.84 -1.40
C LEU A 328 12.07 -8.64 -2.16
N ARG A 329 11.70 -9.27 -3.28
CA ARG A 329 12.66 -9.96 -4.16
C ARG A 329 13.74 -8.98 -4.65
N ALA A 330 13.36 -7.81 -5.14
CA ALA A 330 14.31 -6.79 -5.59
C ALA A 330 15.25 -6.34 -4.47
N THR A 331 14.73 -6.17 -3.24
CA THR A 331 15.52 -5.78 -2.07
C THR A 331 16.48 -6.91 -1.64
N ALA A 332 16.02 -8.16 -1.67
CA ALA A 332 16.85 -9.33 -1.36
C ALA A 332 17.99 -9.47 -2.36
N VAL A 333 17.69 -9.35 -3.67
CA VAL A 333 18.69 -9.36 -4.74
C VAL A 333 19.64 -8.15 -4.59
N ALA A 334 19.14 -6.97 -4.26
CA ALA A 334 19.97 -5.78 -4.09
C ALA A 334 21.00 -5.90 -2.95
N LYS A 335 20.69 -6.66 -1.90
CA LYS A 335 21.61 -6.93 -0.79
C LYS A 335 22.61 -8.07 -1.07
N SER A 336 22.32 -8.92 -2.05
CA SER A 336 23.18 -10.05 -2.42
C SER A 336 24.40 -9.58 -3.22
N TRP A 337 25.56 -10.14 -2.90
CA TRP A 337 26.75 -10.02 -3.73
C TRP A 337 26.61 -10.96 -4.90
N ARG A 338 26.74 -10.43 -6.12
CA ARG A 338 26.61 -11.18 -7.36
C ARG A 338 27.95 -11.17 -8.10
N PRO A 339 28.34 -12.29 -8.74
CA PRO A 339 29.58 -12.36 -9.50
C PRO A 339 29.42 -11.64 -10.85
N PHE A 340 30.39 -10.77 -11.16
CA PHE A 340 30.53 -10.10 -12.44
C PHE A 340 31.92 -10.37 -13.01
N ARG A 341 31.95 -10.84 -14.25
CA ARG A 341 33.18 -10.96 -15.03
C ARG A 341 33.59 -9.58 -15.52
N VAL A 342 34.87 -9.26 -15.38
CA VAL A 342 35.47 -8.09 -16.03
C VAL A 342 35.62 -8.41 -17.51
N ALA A 343 34.64 -8.00 -18.32
CA ALA A 343 34.59 -8.32 -19.73
C ALA A 343 35.59 -7.50 -20.55
N ARG A 344 35.90 -6.28 -20.10
CA ARG A 344 36.84 -5.39 -20.79
C ARG A 344 37.45 -4.36 -19.84
N ILE A 345 38.73 -4.00 -20.04
CA ILE A 345 39.43 -2.93 -19.33
C ILE A 345 39.94 -1.89 -20.33
N VAL A 346 39.70 -0.60 -20.07
CA VAL A 346 40.15 0.50 -20.92
C VAL A 346 40.95 1.50 -20.09
N GLN A 347 42.15 1.87 -20.57
CA GLN A 347 42.92 2.97 -19.98
C GLN A 347 42.38 4.31 -20.48
N GLU A 348 41.78 5.11 -19.60
CA GLU A 348 41.18 6.41 -19.94
C GLU A 348 42.17 7.57 -19.80
N SER A 349 43.09 7.46 -18.84
CA SER A 349 44.17 8.43 -18.59
C SER A 349 45.31 7.79 -17.82
N ALA A 350 46.41 8.49 -17.54
CA ALA A 350 47.52 7.95 -16.75
C ALA A 350 47.12 7.41 -15.36
N SER A 351 46.02 7.90 -14.79
CA SER A 351 45.55 7.51 -13.45
C SER A 351 44.14 6.90 -13.42
N VAL A 352 43.45 6.75 -14.56
CA VAL A 352 42.06 6.25 -14.61
C VAL A 352 41.94 5.06 -15.57
N ARG A 353 41.29 3.99 -15.09
CA ARG A 353 40.88 2.82 -15.90
C ARG A 353 39.38 2.60 -15.79
N SER A 354 38.75 2.22 -16.89
CA SER A 354 37.36 1.78 -16.93
C SER A 354 37.26 0.26 -17.00
N PHE A 355 36.36 -0.32 -16.22
CA PHE A 355 36.07 -1.75 -16.17
C PHE A 355 34.64 -1.98 -16.62
N TYR A 356 34.45 -2.84 -17.61
CA TYR A 356 33.15 -3.26 -18.11
C TYR A 356 32.80 -4.59 -17.46
N LEU A 357 31.63 -4.64 -16.84
CA LEU A 357 31.21 -5.73 -15.97
C LEU A 357 30.00 -6.44 -16.57
N GLU A 358 30.11 -7.76 -16.68
CA GLU A 358 29.04 -8.63 -17.17
C GLU A 358 28.68 -9.66 -16.10
N PRO A 359 27.39 -9.85 -15.77
CA PRO A 359 26.98 -10.83 -14.78
C PRO A 359 27.26 -12.24 -15.30
N THR A 360 27.74 -13.12 -14.42
CA THR A 360 27.96 -14.54 -14.76
C THR A 360 26.83 -15.46 -14.29
N ASP A 361 25.86 -14.91 -13.57
CA ASP A 361 24.66 -15.63 -13.12
C ASP A 361 23.48 -15.46 -14.10
N ALA A 362 22.42 -16.23 -13.89
CA ALA A 362 21.19 -16.15 -14.70
C ALA A 362 20.38 -14.85 -14.47
N GLY A 363 20.79 -13.98 -13.55
CA GLY A 363 20.03 -12.81 -13.13
C GLY A 363 20.17 -11.60 -14.05
N GLY A 364 21.11 -11.63 -15.01
CA GLY A 364 21.33 -10.54 -15.97
C GLY A 364 21.68 -9.20 -15.32
N ILE A 365 21.75 -8.14 -16.14
CA ILE A 365 22.04 -6.78 -15.65
C ILE A 365 20.74 -6.16 -15.13
N ILE A 366 20.76 -5.66 -13.89
CA ILE A 366 19.63 -4.90 -13.33
C ILE A 366 19.69 -3.49 -13.94
N PRO A 367 18.62 -2.98 -14.55
CA PRO A 367 18.62 -1.61 -15.07
C PRO A 367 18.95 -0.60 -13.96
N HIS A 368 19.89 0.32 -14.22
CA HIS A 368 20.22 1.42 -13.32
C HIS A 368 19.59 2.72 -13.79
N VAL A 369 19.47 3.67 -12.86
CA VAL A 369 19.17 5.07 -13.19
C VAL A 369 20.48 5.83 -13.33
N SER A 370 20.60 6.67 -14.36
CA SER A 370 21.83 7.41 -14.61
C SER A 370 22.23 8.32 -13.45
N GLY A 371 23.42 8.09 -12.90
CA GLY A 371 23.94 8.76 -11.70
C GLY A 371 24.11 7.83 -10.49
N GLN A 372 23.47 6.65 -10.51
CA GLN A 372 23.66 5.62 -9.47
C GLN A 372 25.10 5.07 -9.45
N HIS A 373 25.45 4.45 -8.32
CA HIS A 373 26.73 3.79 -8.10
C HIS A 373 26.55 2.30 -7.81
N LEU A 374 27.62 1.56 -8.04
CA LEU A 374 27.72 0.12 -7.82
C LEU A 374 28.62 -0.15 -6.60
N PRO A 375 28.12 -0.77 -5.54
CA PRO A 375 28.97 -1.33 -4.49
C PRO A 375 29.71 -2.56 -5.04
N VAL A 376 31.03 -2.55 -4.95
CA VAL A 376 31.93 -3.60 -5.42
C VAL A 376 32.72 -4.14 -4.22
N ARG A 377 32.80 -5.47 -4.14
CA ARG A 377 33.58 -6.22 -3.16
C ARG A 377 34.77 -6.85 -3.86
N ILE A 378 35.95 -6.66 -3.27
CA ILE A 378 37.21 -7.16 -3.80
C ILE A 378 37.97 -7.87 -2.69
N ASP A 379 38.38 -9.09 -2.97
CA ASP A 379 39.23 -9.86 -2.08
C ASP A 379 40.61 -9.24 -1.99
N VAL A 380 41.11 -9.16 -0.76
CA VAL A 380 42.40 -8.58 -0.43
C VAL A 380 43.32 -9.70 0.04
N GLU A 381 44.40 -9.89 -0.71
CA GLU A 381 45.42 -10.89 -0.39
C GLU A 381 46.03 -10.61 0.99
N GLY A 382 45.98 -11.59 1.89
CA GLY A 382 46.42 -11.45 3.29
C GLY A 382 45.39 -10.88 4.26
N SER A 383 44.13 -10.67 3.84
CA SER A 383 43.01 -10.26 4.71
C SER A 383 41.85 -11.25 4.60
N GLU A 384 41.31 -11.70 5.73
CA GLU A 384 40.07 -12.50 5.76
C GLU A 384 38.82 -11.67 5.45
N VAL A 385 38.91 -10.34 5.59
CA VAL A 385 37.79 -9.43 5.32
C VAL A 385 37.99 -8.77 3.94
N PRO A 386 37.09 -9.00 2.97
CA PRO A 386 37.18 -8.35 1.67
C PRO A 386 36.85 -6.86 1.75
N ALA A 387 37.48 -6.05 0.91
CA ALA A 387 37.26 -4.62 0.90
C ALA A 387 36.05 -4.25 0.04
N VAL A 388 35.16 -3.41 0.57
CA VAL A 388 33.99 -2.89 -0.15
C VAL A 388 34.20 -1.42 -0.52
N ARG A 389 33.99 -1.07 -1.79
CA ARG A 389 34.02 0.31 -2.30
C ARG A 389 32.83 0.57 -3.22
N THR A 390 32.43 1.82 -3.33
CA THR A 390 31.36 2.25 -4.24
C THR A 390 31.96 3.03 -5.41
N TYR A 391 31.54 2.67 -6.62
CA TYR A 391 31.96 3.36 -7.85
C TYR A 391 30.74 3.75 -8.66
N THR A 392 30.68 4.99 -9.14
CA THR A 392 29.60 5.41 -10.03
C THR A 392 29.55 4.56 -11.29
N ILE A 393 28.35 4.18 -11.72
CA ILE A 393 28.15 3.53 -13.00
C ILE A 393 28.33 4.61 -14.08
N SER A 394 29.45 4.56 -14.78
CA SER A 394 29.88 5.56 -15.76
C SER A 394 29.36 5.28 -17.17
N SER A 395 28.54 4.24 -17.37
CA SER A 395 27.74 4.00 -18.57
C SER A 395 26.31 4.52 -18.41
N ALA A 396 25.66 4.88 -19.51
CA ALA A 396 24.24 5.22 -19.52
C ALA A 396 23.38 3.95 -19.42
N PRO A 397 22.13 4.03 -18.92
CA PRO A 397 21.21 2.88 -18.89
C PRO A 397 20.99 2.25 -20.28
N SER A 398 20.97 3.08 -21.32
CA SER A 398 20.83 2.67 -22.72
C SER A 398 22.02 1.87 -23.26
N ASP A 399 23.19 1.92 -22.61
CA ASP A 399 24.39 1.19 -23.04
C ASP A 399 24.30 -0.31 -22.69
N GLY A 400 23.32 -0.73 -21.90
CA GLY A 400 23.03 -2.14 -21.59
C GLY A 400 24.15 -2.88 -20.85
N THR A 401 25.14 -2.16 -20.32
CA THR A 401 26.32 -2.71 -19.64
C THR A 401 26.66 -1.88 -18.41
N TYR A 402 27.25 -2.50 -17.40
CA TYR A 402 27.85 -1.74 -16.30
C TYR A 402 29.29 -1.38 -16.65
N ARG A 403 29.59 -0.09 -16.58
CA ARG A 403 30.95 0.43 -16.64
C ARG A 403 31.25 1.17 -15.35
N ILE A 404 32.39 0.91 -14.71
CA ILE A 404 32.91 1.75 -13.62
C ILE A 404 34.24 2.33 -14.05
N SER A 405 34.49 3.60 -13.74
CA SER A 405 35.76 4.27 -14.04
C SER A 405 36.46 4.65 -12.75
N VAL A 406 37.65 4.08 -12.54
CA VAL A 406 38.34 4.05 -11.25
C VAL A 406 39.64 4.83 -11.38
N LYS A 407 39.76 5.91 -10.59
CA LYS A 407 41.02 6.62 -10.40
C LYS A 407 41.91 5.82 -9.43
N ARG A 408 43.20 5.69 -9.74
CA ARG A 408 44.20 5.03 -8.90
C ARG A 408 44.54 5.90 -7.70
N GLU A 409 43.81 5.72 -6.61
CA GLU A 409 43.93 6.52 -5.39
C GLU A 409 43.52 5.69 -4.16
N GLY A 410 44.51 5.03 -3.56
CA GLY A 410 44.33 4.16 -2.40
C GLY A 410 44.37 2.66 -2.74
N PHE A 411 44.31 1.84 -1.68
CA PHE A 411 44.62 0.41 -1.75
C PHE A 411 43.75 -0.39 -2.74
N VAL A 412 42.42 -0.27 -2.62
CA VAL A 412 41.47 -1.05 -3.46
C VAL A 412 41.56 -0.65 -4.93
N SER A 413 41.66 0.65 -5.22
CA SER A 413 41.84 1.13 -6.59
C SER A 413 43.19 0.72 -7.18
N THR A 414 44.25 0.66 -6.38
CA THR A 414 45.55 0.17 -6.84
C THR A 414 45.46 -1.31 -7.21
N ARG A 415 44.77 -2.14 -6.41
CA ARG A 415 44.54 -3.55 -6.76
C ARG A 415 43.71 -3.72 -8.03
N LEU A 416 42.66 -2.92 -8.21
CA LEU A 416 41.88 -2.88 -9.46
C LEU A 416 42.76 -2.57 -10.67
N HIS A 417 43.72 -1.66 -10.52
CA HIS A 417 44.64 -1.31 -11.61
C HIS A 417 45.71 -2.40 -11.82
N ASP A 418 46.32 -2.91 -10.77
CA ASP A 418 47.54 -3.70 -10.87
C ASP A 418 47.28 -5.20 -10.98
N ALA A 419 46.26 -5.73 -10.32
CA ALA A 419 45.99 -7.17 -10.23
C ALA A 419 44.85 -7.64 -11.13
N ILE A 420 43.75 -6.88 -11.20
CA ILE A 420 42.56 -7.30 -11.97
C ILE A 420 42.82 -7.27 -13.47
N ARG A 421 42.39 -8.32 -14.16
CA ARG A 421 42.50 -8.53 -15.61
C ARG A 421 41.13 -8.84 -16.21
N GLU A 422 41.05 -8.75 -17.53
CA GLU A 422 39.88 -9.22 -18.26
C GLU A 422 39.70 -10.72 -18.03
N GLY A 423 38.46 -11.14 -17.77
CA GLY A 423 38.11 -12.51 -17.39
C GLY A 423 37.99 -12.74 -15.88
N ASP A 424 38.61 -11.91 -15.04
CA ASP A 424 38.50 -12.04 -13.58
C ASP A 424 37.07 -11.79 -13.10
N ILE A 425 36.72 -12.40 -11.97
CA ILE A 425 35.45 -12.19 -11.30
C ILE A 425 35.63 -11.16 -10.19
N ILE A 426 34.76 -10.15 -10.18
CA ILE A 426 34.55 -9.27 -9.03
C ILE A 426 33.10 -9.39 -8.59
N GLU A 427 32.83 -9.11 -7.32
CA GLU A 427 31.47 -9.15 -6.82
C GLU A 427 30.87 -7.76 -6.71
N ALA A 428 29.61 -7.62 -7.08
CA ALA A 428 28.88 -6.36 -6.94
C ALA A 428 27.45 -6.58 -6.45
N ARG A 429 26.90 -5.56 -5.81
CA ARG A 429 25.48 -5.46 -5.44
C ARG A 429 24.68 -4.74 -6.51
N ALA A 430 23.36 -4.65 -6.35
CA ALA A 430 22.54 -3.85 -7.26
C ALA A 430 22.94 -2.35 -7.22
N PRO A 431 22.68 -1.60 -8.30
CA PRO A 431 22.85 -0.16 -8.34
C PRO A 431 22.12 0.54 -7.21
N ALA A 432 22.75 1.55 -6.62
CA ALA A 432 22.21 2.31 -5.49
C ALA A 432 22.51 3.80 -5.63
N GLY A 433 21.86 4.62 -4.79
CA GLY A 433 22.06 6.05 -4.70
C GLY A 433 20.91 6.88 -5.27
N ALA A 434 20.74 8.08 -4.71
CA ALA A 434 19.66 9.01 -5.04
C ALA A 434 20.09 10.15 -5.99
N PHE A 435 21.40 10.33 -6.21
CA PHE A 435 21.93 11.36 -7.12
C PHE A 435 21.74 10.91 -8.58
N THR A 436 20.62 11.29 -9.17
CA THR A 436 20.18 10.83 -10.50
C THR A 436 19.62 11.99 -11.32
N ILE A 437 19.58 11.83 -12.64
CA ILE A 437 18.90 12.77 -13.55
C ILE A 437 17.58 12.17 -14.02
N ASN A 438 16.53 12.99 -14.08
CA ASN A 438 15.31 12.65 -14.80
C ASN A 438 15.38 13.24 -16.21
N ALA A 439 15.60 12.40 -17.22
CA ALA A 439 15.74 12.81 -18.60
C ALA A 439 14.42 13.28 -19.25
N THR A 440 13.27 13.01 -18.65
CA THR A 440 11.96 13.46 -19.18
C THR A 440 11.59 14.87 -18.74
N GLU A 441 12.35 15.46 -17.81
CA GLU A 441 12.11 16.81 -17.33
C GLU A 441 12.51 17.86 -18.37
N ARG A 442 11.67 18.87 -18.57
CA ARG A 442 11.93 19.95 -19.53
C ARG A 442 12.81 21.08 -19.00
N ARG A 443 13.07 21.10 -17.68
CA ARG A 443 13.93 22.11 -17.06
C ARG A 443 15.39 21.93 -17.50
N PRO A 444 16.14 23.01 -17.77
CA PRO A 444 17.56 22.89 -18.12
C PRO A 444 18.37 22.21 -17.01
N ALA A 445 19.24 21.27 -17.40
CA ALA A 445 20.20 20.64 -16.50
C ALA A 445 21.57 21.34 -16.60
N VAL A 446 22.20 21.59 -15.46
CA VAL A 446 23.58 22.12 -15.37
C VAL A 446 24.46 21.05 -14.74
N LEU A 447 25.46 20.58 -15.49
CA LEU A 447 26.38 19.51 -15.08
C LEU A 447 27.77 20.10 -14.81
N LEU A 448 28.20 20.12 -13.55
CA LEU A 448 29.50 20.64 -13.11
C LEU A 448 30.34 19.53 -12.47
N ALA A 449 31.49 19.21 -13.06
CA ALA A 449 32.40 18.18 -12.55
C ALA A 449 33.85 18.66 -12.49
N ALA A 450 34.60 18.09 -11.55
CA ALA A 450 36.05 18.19 -11.47
C ALA A 450 36.67 16.79 -11.27
N GLY A 451 37.69 16.46 -12.06
CA GLY A 451 38.38 15.17 -12.00
C GLY A 451 37.44 13.97 -12.20
N ILE A 452 37.60 12.92 -11.38
CA ILE A 452 36.85 11.67 -11.50
C ILE A 452 35.33 11.83 -11.21
N GLY A 453 34.93 12.95 -10.60
CA GLY A 453 33.52 13.31 -10.39
C GLY A 453 32.73 13.55 -11.69
N ILE A 454 33.39 13.51 -12.85
CA ILE A 454 32.73 13.54 -14.17
C ILE A 454 31.93 12.27 -14.47
N THR A 455 32.25 11.14 -13.82
CA THR A 455 31.64 9.83 -14.10
C THR A 455 30.11 9.79 -14.07
N PRO A 456 29.39 10.30 -13.03
CA PRO A 456 27.93 10.36 -13.07
C PRO A 456 27.43 11.30 -14.16
N LEU A 457 28.09 12.44 -14.37
CA LEU A 457 27.59 13.47 -15.26
C LEU A 457 27.70 13.07 -16.72
N LEU A 458 28.73 12.31 -17.09
CA LEU A 458 28.86 11.77 -18.43
C LEU A 458 27.78 10.72 -18.72
N ALA A 459 27.47 9.85 -17.76
CA ALA A 459 26.34 8.92 -17.87
C ALA A 459 25.02 9.70 -18.02
N MET A 460 24.80 10.73 -17.20
CA MET A 460 23.60 11.57 -17.23
C MET A 460 23.44 12.27 -18.59
N LEU A 461 24.52 12.86 -19.12
CA LEU A 461 24.52 13.52 -20.42
C LEU A 461 24.16 12.54 -21.54
N ARG A 462 24.80 11.37 -21.57
CA ARG A 462 24.52 10.31 -22.56
C ARG A 462 23.05 9.86 -22.49
N HIS A 463 22.53 9.66 -21.28
CA HIS A 463 21.15 9.26 -21.08
C HIS A 463 20.15 10.32 -21.59
N VAL A 464 20.38 11.60 -21.26
CA VAL A 464 19.54 12.71 -21.75
C VAL A 464 19.56 12.80 -23.29
N VAL A 465 20.73 12.65 -23.91
CA VAL A 465 20.85 12.67 -25.38
C VAL A 465 20.12 11.48 -26.01
N TYR A 466 20.24 10.28 -25.43
CA TYR A 466 19.55 9.09 -25.92
C TYR A 466 18.02 9.27 -25.91
N GLU A 467 17.46 9.72 -24.79
CA GLU A 467 16.02 9.97 -24.64
C GLU A 467 15.52 11.08 -25.58
N ALA A 468 16.35 12.10 -25.84
CA ALA A 468 16.01 13.17 -26.79
C ALA A 468 16.02 12.73 -28.27
N CYS A 469 16.78 11.68 -28.61
CA CYS A 469 16.92 11.17 -29.98
C CYS A 469 16.08 9.93 -30.30
N ALA A 470 15.45 9.30 -29.30
CA ALA A 470 14.52 8.20 -29.54
C ALA A 470 13.36 8.69 -30.45
N PRO A 471 12.98 7.96 -31.52
CA PRO A 471 11.93 8.40 -32.42
C PRO A 471 10.64 8.61 -31.61
N ALA A 472 10.13 9.84 -31.65
CA ALA A 472 8.89 10.24 -31.03
C ALA A 472 7.73 9.43 -31.63
N GLY A 473 7.48 8.25 -31.07
CA GLY A 473 6.21 7.58 -31.17
C GLY A 473 5.17 8.44 -30.46
N TYR A 474 4.53 9.32 -31.24
CA TYR A 474 3.43 10.21 -30.87
C TYR A 474 3.83 11.52 -30.16
N ASP A 475 4.05 12.57 -30.95
CA ASP A 475 4.04 13.96 -30.48
C ASP A 475 2.63 14.34 -29.97
N ARG A 476 2.54 14.79 -28.71
CA ARG A 476 1.58 15.84 -28.34
C ARG A 476 2.36 17.12 -28.03
N ARG A 477 2.63 17.83 -29.12
CA ARG A 477 2.96 19.23 -29.29
C ARG A 477 4.33 19.71 -28.76
N GLY A 478 5.19 20.01 -29.73
CA GLY A 478 5.92 21.28 -29.79
C GLY A 478 7.42 21.16 -29.51
N TRP A 479 8.21 20.96 -30.55
CA TRP A 479 9.68 21.02 -30.50
C TRP A 479 10.19 22.45 -30.65
N SER A 480 11.07 22.84 -29.73
CA SER A 480 12.13 23.83 -29.96
C SER A 480 13.44 23.22 -29.50
N THR A 481 14.42 23.15 -30.40
CA THR A 481 15.76 22.60 -30.21
C THR A 481 16.49 23.16 -28.98
N PRO A 482 17.16 22.35 -28.14
CA PRO A 482 18.04 22.86 -27.09
C PRO A 482 19.34 23.38 -27.71
N HIS A 483 19.67 24.64 -27.47
CA HIS A 483 21.02 25.17 -27.73
C HIS A 483 21.99 24.69 -26.65
N ILE A 484 22.97 23.86 -27.03
CA ILE A 484 24.14 23.55 -26.19
C ILE A 484 25.12 24.73 -26.35
N ALA A 485 25.31 25.52 -25.30
CA ALA A 485 26.32 26.57 -25.25
C ALA A 485 27.41 26.22 -24.24
N SER A 486 28.63 25.96 -24.73
CA SER A 486 29.83 25.99 -23.90
C SER A 486 30.32 27.43 -23.80
N ARG A 487 30.40 28.00 -22.59
CA ARG A 487 31.13 29.25 -22.35
C ARG A 487 32.25 29.01 -21.34
N SER A 488 33.48 29.14 -21.80
CA SER A 488 34.65 29.39 -20.97
C SER A 488 34.57 30.82 -20.42
N VAL A 489 34.67 30.96 -19.09
CA VAL A 489 34.60 32.25 -18.40
C VAL A 489 35.99 32.90 -18.44
N HIS A 490 36.12 34.01 -19.16
CA HIS A 490 37.11 35.06 -18.88
C HIS A 490 36.37 36.41 -18.80
N SER A 491 36.78 37.22 -17.84
CA SER A 491 36.10 38.39 -17.28
C SER A 491 36.32 39.69 -18.08
N ILE A 492 35.42 40.67 -17.81
CA ILE A 492 35.56 42.15 -17.73
C ILE A 492 34.38 42.89 -18.44
N PRO A 493 33.87 44.02 -17.90
CA PRO A 493 32.45 44.39 -17.98
C PRO A 493 32.11 45.61 -18.85
N SER A 494 30.81 45.73 -19.17
CA SER A 494 29.97 46.94 -19.15
C SER A 494 29.19 47.28 -20.43
N CYS A 495 27.98 47.79 -20.16
CA CYS A 495 27.22 48.81 -20.89
C CYS A 495 26.04 48.40 -21.80
N ARG A 496 25.16 49.39 -21.94
CA ARG A 496 23.69 49.38 -21.88
C ARG A 496 22.97 49.30 -23.24
N HIS A 497 21.71 48.88 -23.16
CA HIS A 497 20.51 49.35 -23.89
C HIS A 497 20.17 48.85 -25.33
N SER A 498 19.04 48.12 -25.38
CA SER A 498 17.82 48.44 -26.16
C SER A 498 17.52 47.77 -27.53
N ARG A 499 16.27 47.27 -27.59
CA ARG A 499 15.29 47.16 -28.71
C ARG A 499 15.47 46.17 -29.87
N ARG A 500 14.58 45.15 -29.84
CA ARG A 500 13.61 44.66 -30.86
C ARG A 500 13.98 44.49 -32.36
N HIS A 501 13.71 43.25 -32.81
CA HIS A 501 13.12 42.77 -34.09
C HIS A 501 14.01 42.34 -35.28
N PRO A 502 13.53 41.39 -36.13
CA PRO A 502 14.32 40.24 -36.62
C PRO A 502 14.44 40.17 -38.15
N VAL A 503 15.49 39.57 -38.71
CA VAL A 503 15.52 39.13 -40.13
C VAL A 503 16.47 37.94 -40.37
N ALA A 504 15.91 36.94 -41.05
CA ALA A 504 16.41 36.00 -42.08
C ALA A 504 17.80 35.31 -42.04
N SER A 505 17.69 33.97 -42.21
CA SER A 505 18.49 33.04 -43.02
C SER A 505 19.81 33.50 -43.68
N SER A 506 20.88 32.74 -43.42
CA SER A 506 21.82 32.23 -44.43
C SER A 506 22.63 31.06 -43.85
N GLY A 507 23.09 30.14 -44.71
CA GLY A 507 23.77 28.89 -44.35
C GLY A 507 25.03 29.09 -43.49
N TRP A 508 25.63 28.04 -42.94
CA TRP A 508 26.50 27.12 -43.68
C TRP A 508 26.53 25.73 -43.03
N SER A 509 26.77 24.72 -43.88
CA SER A 509 26.95 23.31 -43.55
C SER A 509 28.40 23.02 -43.13
N VAL A 510 28.61 22.26 -42.05
CA VAL A 510 29.77 21.37 -41.87
C VAL A 510 29.31 20.11 -41.12
N CYS A 511 29.29 18.99 -41.83
CA CYS A 511 29.15 17.65 -41.28
C CYS A 511 30.50 17.05 -40.86
N SER A 512 30.42 15.95 -40.08
CA SER A 512 31.42 14.92 -39.72
C SER A 512 32.16 15.13 -38.39
N ALA A 513 32.26 14.16 -37.46
CA ALA A 513 32.17 12.70 -37.58
C ALA A 513 31.69 12.01 -36.27
N ILE A 514 30.79 11.03 -36.39
CA ILE A 514 30.54 9.96 -35.39
C ILE A 514 30.45 8.64 -36.20
N PRO A 515 31.13 7.55 -35.81
CA PRO A 515 31.10 6.29 -36.56
C PRO A 515 29.75 5.55 -36.42
N PRO A 516 29.35 4.75 -37.43
CA PRO A 516 28.06 4.07 -37.43
C PRO A 516 28.03 2.81 -36.55
N ILE A 517 26.83 2.51 -36.02
CA ILE A 517 26.49 1.30 -35.26
C ILE A 517 26.09 0.18 -36.26
N PRO A 518 26.47 -1.10 -36.06
CA PRO A 518 26.09 -2.18 -36.98
C PRO A 518 24.59 -2.51 -36.87
N SER A 519 23.90 -2.56 -38.02
CA SER A 519 22.50 -2.98 -38.10
C SER A 519 22.36 -4.51 -38.09
N LEU A 520 21.53 -5.04 -37.19
CA LEU A 520 20.98 -6.39 -37.25
C LEU A 520 20.14 -6.57 -38.52
N ALA A 521 20.61 -7.43 -39.42
CA ALA A 521 19.89 -7.82 -40.63
C ALA A 521 18.67 -8.69 -40.26
N LYS A 522 17.48 -8.24 -40.69
CA LYS A 522 16.27 -9.07 -40.76
C LYS A 522 16.38 -9.99 -41.98
N THR A 523 16.39 -11.29 -41.74
CA THR A 523 16.22 -12.32 -42.77
C THR A 523 14.80 -12.28 -43.32
N THR A 524 14.65 -11.90 -44.58
CA THR A 524 13.42 -12.08 -45.37
C THR A 524 13.41 -13.49 -45.97
N ASN A 525 12.31 -14.19 -45.71
CA ASN A 525 12.02 -15.53 -46.19
C ASN A 525 11.51 -15.44 -47.64
N SER A 526 12.23 -16.02 -48.60
CA SER A 526 11.71 -16.22 -49.96
C SER A 526 11.51 -17.72 -50.20
N ARG A 527 10.26 -18.13 -50.38
CA ARG A 527 9.87 -19.46 -50.85
C ARG A 527 9.97 -19.46 -52.37
N GLY A 528 10.82 -20.35 -52.90
CA GLY A 528 10.77 -20.76 -54.29
C GLY A 528 9.62 -21.76 -54.52
N ALA A 529 8.95 -21.62 -55.67
CA ALA A 529 8.10 -22.63 -56.27
C ALA A 529 8.76 -23.08 -57.59
N SER A 530 8.73 -24.41 -57.81
CA SER A 530 8.85 -25.16 -59.07
C SER A 530 8.53 -24.36 -60.33
N THR A 531 9.27 -24.46 -61.44
CA THR A 531 9.70 -25.65 -62.21
C THR A 531 10.91 -25.31 -63.07
#